data_AF-A0A9W4WQ12-F1
#
_entry.id   AF-A0A9W4WQ12-F1
#
_cell.length_a   1.000
_cell.length_b   1.000
_cell.length_c   1.000
_cell.angle_alpha   90.00
_cell.angle_beta   90.00
_cell.angle_gamma   90.00
#
_symmetry.space_group_name_H-M   'P 1'
#
loop_
_entity.id
_entity.type
_entity.pdbx_description
1 polymer ?
#
loop_
_entity_poly.entity_id
_entity_poly.type
_entity_poly.pdbx_seq_one_letter_code
_entity_poly.pdbx_strand_id
1 'polypeptide(L)'
;MNRFWNSRLSFFASREIQILLNSRSYATSTESSSHRFPKEGFGAPIWRRTIGVFILGFAWYQADRYFVKDGEKHPVTKWIENLMIPESEYKRRNLEHLYLSAEASKDKILFGEAEWPPIYRLRYPEQFEKASSHCIEPGTEIDLSDLVVRQD
;
A
#
# COMPACT_ATOMS: atom_id res chain seq x y z
N MET A 1 8.05 46.91 20.30
CA MET A 1 7.33 46.81 21.59
C MET A 1 7.43 45.37 22.07
N ASN A 2 7.60 45.25 23.39
CA ASN A 2 8.10 44.09 24.12
C ASN A 2 7.15 42.87 24.14
N ARG A 3 7.79 41.68 24.11
CA ARG A 3 7.66 40.49 24.99
C ARG A 3 6.22 39.97 25.29
N PHE A 4 5.95 38.66 25.25
CA PHE A 4 6.30 37.75 26.35
C PHE A 4 5.76 36.31 26.10
N TRP A 5 6.53 35.29 26.53
CA TRP A 5 6.18 33.87 26.78
C TRP A 5 5.84 33.00 25.54
N ASN A 6 6.57 31.94 25.19
CA ASN A 6 6.94 30.79 26.04
C ASN A 6 8.22 30.08 25.56
N SER A 7 9.15 29.88 26.49
CA SER A 7 10.06 28.75 26.50
C SER A 7 9.34 27.56 27.13
N ARG A 8 9.31 26.39 26.48
CA ARG A 8 9.35 25.07 27.14
C ARG A 8 9.36 23.92 26.13
N LEU A 9 10.41 23.09 26.25
CA LEU A 9 10.51 21.69 25.82
C LEU A 9 10.86 21.41 24.35
N SER A 10 12.01 21.89 23.90
CA SER A 10 12.78 21.16 22.88
C SER A 10 13.54 20.00 23.53
N PHE A 11 12.83 18.92 23.88
CA PHE A 11 13.44 17.62 24.18
C PHE A 11 13.67 16.85 22.87
N PHE A 12 14.58 17.34 22.04
CA PHE A 12 15.25 16.50 21.05
C PHE A 12 16.72 16.44 21.45
N ALA A 13 16.97 15.79 22.58
CA ALA A 13 18.28 15.23 22.85
C ALA A 13 18.44 14.04 21.88
N SER A 14 19.40 14.17 20.99
CA SER A 14 19.93 13.15 20.10
C SER A 14 19.98 11.79 20.79
N ARG A 15 19.07 10.90 20.40
CA ARG A 15 19.16 9.49 20.73
C ARG A 15 20.29 8.94 19.87
N GLU A 16 21.50 8.83 20.44
CA GLU A 16 22.55 8.05 19.80
C GLU A 16 21.99 6.66 19.52
N ILE A 17 21.82 6.36 18.24
CA ILE A 17 21.54 5.01 17.77
C ILE A 17 22.83 4.24 18.02
N GLN A 18 22.93 3.64 19.20
CA GLN A 18 23.92 2.62 19.50
C GLN A 18 23.54 1.42 18.62
N ILE A 19 24.05 1.42 17.39
CA ILE A 19 23.98 0.28 16.49
C ILE A 19 24.74 -0.85 17.20
N LEU A 20 24.00 -1.77 17.79
CA LEU A 20 24.55 -3.02 18.31
C LEU A 20 25.05 -3.85 17.15
N LEU A 21 26.30 -3.59 16.73
CA LEU A 21 27.08 -4.52 15.91
C LEU A 21 27.36 -5.75 16.77
N ASN A 22 26.46 -6.71 16.67
CA ASN A 22 26.62 -8.03 17.25
C ASN A 22 27.70 -8.76 16.44
N SER A 23 28.98 -8.59 16.80
CA SER A 23 30.07 -9.35 16.19
C SER A 23 29.98 -10.80 16.67
N ARG A 24 29.57 -11.69 15.75
CA ARG A 24 29.69 -13.14 15.95
C ARG A 24 31.14 -13.54 15.73
N SER A 25 31.92 -13.56 16.80
CA SER A 25 33.25 -14.17 16.80
C SER A 25 33.12 -15.68 16.95
N TYR A 26 32.95 -16.41 15.85
CA TYR A 26 33.23 -17.84 15.81
C TYR A 26 34.58 -18.04 15.14
N ALA A 27 35.65 -17.86 15.91
CA ALA A 27 36.96 -18.40 15.56
C ALA A 27 37.13 -19.70 16.35
N THR A 28 37.27 -20.82 15.62
CA THR A 28 37.71 -22.09 16.19
C THR A 28 39.17 -21.94 16.59
N SER A 29 39.42 -21.72 17.88
CA SER A 29 40.74 -21.86 18.49
C SER A 29 40.81 -23.23 19.17
N THR A 30 41.57 -24.14 18.58
CA THR A 30 41.93 -25.43 19.16
C THR A 30 42.94 -25.22 20.28
N GLU A 31 42.49 -24.75 21.43
CA GLU A 31 43.24 -24.79 22.69
C GLU A 31 42.34 -25.40 23.75
N SER A 32 42.85 -26.43 24.44
CA SER A 32 42.18 -27.16 25.51
C SER A 32 42.06 -26.29 26.78
N SER A 33 41.35 -25.18 26.69
CA SER A 33 40.93 -24.40 27.84
C SER A 33 39.57 -24.93 28.29
N SER A 34 39.46 -25.30 29.56
CA SER A 34 38.21 -25.74 30.15
C SER A 34 37.23 -24.56 30.22
N HIS A 35 36.53 -24.29 29.11
CA HIS A 35 35.45 -23.30 29.07
C HIS A 35 34.35 -23.72 30.05
N ARG A 36 34.33 -23.08 31.22
CA ARG A 36 33.21 -23.19 32.15
C ARG A 36 32.05 -22.37 31.59
N PHE A 37 31.21 -23.02 30.80
CA PHE A 37 29.90 -22.47 30.47
C PHE A 37 29.14 -22.19 31.78
N PRO A 38 28.42 -21.05 31.89
CA PRO A 38 27.54 -20.84 33.02
C PRO A 38 26.56 -22.00 33.05
N LYS A 39 26.46 -22.70 34.19
CA LYS A 39 25.55 -23.83 34.33
C LYS A 39 24.12 -23.29 34.18
N GLU A 40 23.52 -23.53 33.01
CA GLU A 40 22.14 -23.14 32.74
C GLU A 40 21.20 -24.01 33.57
N GLY A 41 20.82 -23.49 34.75
CA GLY A 41 19.81 -24.09 35.62
C GLY A 41 18.50 -23.32 35.58
N PHE A 42 17.49 -23.82 36.30
CA PHE A 42 16.18 -23.15 36.46
C PHE A 42 16.26 -21.75 37.09
N GLY A 43 17.40 -21.37 37.66
CA GLY A 43 17.67 -20.02 38.17
C GLY A 43 18.24 -19.04 37.13
N ALA A 44 18.44 -19.47 35.88
CA ALA A 44 19.00 -18.64 34.82
C ALA A 44 18.14 -17.38 34.56
N PRO A 45 18.74 -16.28 34.07
CA PRO A 45 18.01 -15.03 33.82
C PRO A 45 16.81 -15.19 32.89
N ILE A 46 16.83 -16.17 31.98
CA ILE A 46 15.71 -16.47 31.09
C ILE A 46 14.47 -16.94 31.86
N TRP A 47 14.62 -17.85 32.83
CA TRP A 47 13.52 -18.39 33.63
C TRP A 47 12.92 -17.35 34.57
N ARG A 48 13.76 -16.47 35.14
CA ARG A 48 13.27 -15.36 35.98
C ARG A 48 12.42 -14.38 35.17
N ARG A 49 12.83 -14.08 33.93
CA ARG A 49 12.07 -13.21 33.02
C ARG A 49 10.77 -13.87 32.57
N THR A 50 10.78 -15.16 32.21
CA THR A 50 9.56 -15.87 31.80
C THR A 50 8.56 -15.97 32.95
N ILE A 51 9.01 -16.34 34.16
CA ILE A 51 8.15 -16.35 35.36
C ILE A 51 7.59 -14.95 35.63
N GLY A 52 8.41 -13.91 35.50
CA GLY A 52 7.95 -12.52 35.61
C GLY A 52 6.84 -12.17 34.62
N VAL A 53 6.97 -12.58 33.35
CA VAL A 53 5.93 -12.37 32.33
C VAL A 53 4.66 -13.15 32.66
N PHE A 54 4.78 -14.41 33.12
CA PHE A 54 3.61 -15.20 33.52
C PHE A 54 2.88 -14.59 34.72
N ILE A 55 3.61 -14.15 35.75
CA ILE A 55 3.01 -13.49 36.92
C ILE A 55 2.35 -12.18 36.50
N LEU A 56 3.01 -11.39 35.65
CA LEU A 56 2.46 -10.14 35.14
C LEU A 56 1.16 -10.38 34.35
N GLY A 57 1.16 -11.36 33.45
CA GLY A 57 -0.03 -11.76 32.69
C GLY A 57 -1.16 -12.27 33.57
N PHE A 58 -0.84 -13.04 34.61
CA PHE A 58 -1.84 -13.53 35.56
C PHE A 58 -2.43 -12.41 36.43
N ALA A 59 -1.59 -11.49 36.91
CA ALA A 59 -2.02 -10.31 37.65
C ALA A 59 -2.92 -9.41 36.78
N TRP A 60 -2.54 -9.21 35.51
CA TRP A 60 -3.34 -8.49 34.53
C TRP A 60 -4.70 -9.16 34.30
N TYR A 61 -4.73 -10.48 34.12
CA TYR A 61 -5.96 -11.23 33.93
C TYR A 61 -6.94 -11.09 35.10
N GLN A 62 -6.43 -11.12 36.33
CA GLN A 62 -7.25 -10.93 37.52
C GLN A 62 -7.77 -9.49 37.62
N ALA A 63 -6.95 -8.50 37.27
CA ALA A 63 -7.37 -7.10 37.20
C ALA A 63 -8.45 -6.89 36.13
N ASP A 64 -8.27 -7.44 34.94
CA ASP A 64 -9.26 -7.36 33.86
C ASP A 64 -10.61 -7.97 34.26
N ARG A 65 -10.60 -9.15 34.89
CA ARG A 65 -11.81 -9.76 35.46
C ARG A 65 -12.46 -8.94 36.56
N TYR A 66 -11.73 -8.09 37.27
CA TYR A 66 -12.29 -7.20 38.29
C TYR A 66 -12.99 -6.01 37.63
N PHE A 67 -12.34 -5.37 36.65
CA PHE A 67 -12.89 -4.17 35.99
C PHE A 67 -14.01 -4.47 34.99
N VAL A 68 -13.98 -5.62 34.31
CA VAL A 68 -14.97 -5.98 33.27
C VAL A 68 -16.29 -6.50 33.86
N LYS A 69 -16.33 -6.88 35.16
CA LYS A 69 -17.54 -7.37 35.82
C LYS A 69 -18.67 -6.35 35.88
N ASP A 70 -18.34 -5.07 35.91
CA ASP A 70 -19.32 -3.99 36.02
C ASP A 70 -19.97 -3.64 34.66
N GLY A 71 -19.61 -4.37 33.59
CA GLY A 71 -20.11 -4.11 32.23
C GLY A 71 -19.57 -2.81 31.62
N GLU A 72 -18.74 -2.07 32.36
CA GLU A 72 -18.05 -0.89 31.89
C GLU A 72 -16.79 -1.23 31.09
N LYS A 73 -16.43 -0.35 30.15
CA LYS A 73 -15.17 -0.47 29.41
C LYS A 73 -13.98 -0.45 30.38
N HIS A 74 -12.97 -1.28 30.12
CA HIS A 74 -11.74 -1.30 30.90
C HIS A 74 -11.13 0.12 30.98
N PRO A 75 -10.60 0.56 32.15
CA PRO A 75 -10.06 1.92 32.31
C PRO A 75 -8.98 2.29 31.29
N VAL A 76 -8.15 1.31 30.89
CA VAL A 76 -7.14 1.51 29.84
C VAL A 76 -7.79 1.75 28.49
N THR A 77 -8.89 1.07 28.18
CA THR A 77 -9.66 1.31 26.95
C THR A 77 -10.27 2.71 26.97
N LYS A 78 -10.84 3.15 28.10
CA LYS A 78 -11.34 4.54 28.26
C LYS A 78 -10.21 5.57 28.08
N TRP A 79 -9.02 5.29 28.61
CA TRP A 79 -7.86 6.16 28.44
C TRP A 79 -7.38 6.24 26.98
N ILE A 80 -7.34 5.10 26.28
CA ILE A 80 -7.01 5.06 24.84
C ILE A 80 -8.08 5.79 24.04
N GLU A 81 -9.37 5.59 24.34
CA GLU A 81 -10.49 6.25 23.68
C GLU A 81 -10.39 7.79 23.76
N ASN A 82 -9.96 8.32 24.91
CA ASN A 82 -9.75 9.76 25.09
C ASN A 82 -8.58 10.33 24.25
N LEU A 83 -7.62 9.49 23.87
CA LEU A 83 -6.49 9.90 23.01
C LEU A 83 -6.82 9.76 21.52
N MET A 84 -7.86 9.00 21.19
CA MET A 84 -8.29 8.76 19.82
C MET A 84 -9.30 9.81 19.36
N ILE A 85 -9.42 9.95 18.05
CA ILE A 85 -10.48 10.75 17.44
C ILE A 85 -11.82 10.04 17.70
N PRO A 86 -12.88 10.77 18.09
CA PRO A 86 -14.17 10.16 18.39
C PRO A 86 -14.77 9.49 17.15
N GLU A 87 -15.53 8.42 17.38
CA GLU A 87 -16.17 7.63 16.33
C GLU A 87 -17.08 8.47 15.42
N SER A 88 -17.75 9.48 15.97
CA SER A 88 -18.61 10.40 15.22
C SER A 88 -17.87 11.10 14.09
N GLU A 89 -16.62 11.51 14.31
CA GLU A 89 -15.81 12.17 13.29
C GLU A 89 -15.32 11.19 12.22
N TYR A 90 -14.99 9.95 12.59
CA TYR A 90 -14.70 8.91 11.60
C TYR A 90 -15.92 8.59 10.75
N LYS A 91 -17.09 8.47 11.37
CA LYS A 91 -18.36 8.24 10.68
C LYS A 91 -18.68 9.38 9.70
N ARG A 92 -18.49 10.64 10.14
CA ARG A 92 -18.67 11.82 9.29
C ARG A 92 -17.73 11.78 8.07
N ARG A 93 -16.44 11.54 8.27
CA ARG A 93 -15.45 11.43 7.17
C ARG A 93 -15.76 10.26 6.24
N ASN A 94 -16.15 9.11 6.77
CA ASN A 94 -16.49 7.94 5.96
C ASN A 94 -17.73 8.21 5.09
N LEU A 95 -18.74 8.89 5.64
CA LEU A 95 -19.91 9.32 4.86
C LEU A 95 -19.52 10.30 3.76
N GLU A 96 -18.68 11.29 4.07
CA GLU A 96 -18.16 12.24 3.09
C GLU A 96 -17.43 11.54 1.93
N HIS A 97 -16.52 10.59 2.24
CA HIS A 97 -15.83 9.79 1.23
C HIS A 97 -16.78 8.88 0.43
N LEU A 98 -17.84 8.36 1.05
CA LEU A 98 -18.87 7.59 0.36
C LEU A 98 -19.58 8.45 -0.69
N TYR A 99 -19.96 9.68 -0.34
CA TYR A 99 -20.59 10.61 -1.28
C TYR A 99 -19.65 10.99 -2.42
N LEU A 100 -18.40 11.34 -2.12
CA LEU A 100 -17.40 11.68 -3.14
C LEU A 100 -17.14 10.51 -4.10
N SER A 101 -17.07 9.28 -3.58
CA SER A 101 -16.89 8.08 -4.40
C SER A 101 -18.10 7.81 -5.30
N ALA A 102 -19.31 8.03 -4.79
CA ALA A 102 -20.54 7.91 -5.57
C ALA A 102 -20.61 8.98 -6.67
N GLU A 103 -20.22 10.22 -6.38
CA GLU A 103 -20.16 11.32 -7.36
C GLU A 103 -19.12 11.04 -8.45
N ALA A 104 -17.89 10.68 -8.07
CA ALA A 104 -16.87 10.29 -9.04
C ALA A 104 -17.29 9.09 -9.92
N SER A 105 -18.09 8.16 -9.38
CA SER A 105 -18.64 7.05 -10.14
C SER A 105 -19.68 7.53 -11.16
N LYS A 106 -20.53 8.50 -10.80
CA LYS A 106 -21.49 9.11 -11.73
C LYS A 106 -20.77 9.86 -12.84
N ASP A 107 -19.75 10.64 -12.51
CA ASP A 107 -18.93 11.35 -13.50
C ASP A 107 -18.27 10.37 -14.46
N LYS A 108 -17.73 9.26 -13.93
CA LYS A 108 -17.16 8.20 -14.77
C LYS A 108 -18.18 7.57 -15.70
N ILE A 109 -19.43 7.39 -15.27
CA ILE A 109 -20.51 6.91 -16.14
C ILE A 109 -20.81 7.96 -17.22
N LEU A 110 -20.96 9.23 -16.83
CA LEU A 110 -21.28 10.34 -17.74
C LEU A 110 -20.23 10.53 -18.83
N PHE A 111 -18.95 10.47 -18.47
CA PHE A 111 -17.84 10.67 -19.41
C PHE A 111 -17.28 9.37 -19.99
N GLY A 112 -17.62 8.22 -19.42
CA GLY A 112 -17.14 6.92 -19.87
C GLY A 112 -17.69 6.50 -21.23
N GLU A 113 -18.89 6.99 -21.58
CA GLU A 113 -19.52 6.79 -22.90
C GLU A 113 -19.06 7.83 -23.94
N ALA A 114 -18.31 8.86 -23.52
CA ALA A 114 -17.81 9.86 -24.44
C ALA A 114 -16.65 9.29 -25.27
N GLU A 115 -16.98 8.76 -26.44
CA GLU A 115 -15.97 8.40 -27.43
C GLU A 115 -15.47 9.66 -28.16
N TRP A 116 -14.18 9.68 -28.47
CA TRP A 116 -13.63 10.70 -29.36
C TRP A 116 -14.22 10.47 -30.76
N PRO A 117 -14.57 11.53 -31.51
CA PRO A 117 -15.05 11.36 -32.86
C PRO A 117 -13.99 10.57 -33.67
N PRO A 118 -14.39 9.51 -34.41
CA PRO A 118 -13.43 8.70 -35.14
C PRO A 118 -12.72 9.58 -36.18
N ILE A 119 -11.40 9.68 -36.06
CA ILE A 119 -10.58 10.42 -37.02
C ILE A 119 -10.32 9.50 -38.21
N TYR A 120 -11.01 9.73 -39.32
CA TYR A 120 -10.71 9.05 -40.57
C TYR A 120 -9.41 9.59 -41.15
N ARG A 121 -8.34 8.77 -41.14
CA ARG A 121 -7.08 9.07 -41.84
C ARG A 121 -6.92 8.12 -43.01
N LEU A 122 -6.59 8.67 -44.16
CA LEU A 122 -6.19 7.86 -45.31
C LEU A 122 -4.88 7.15 -44.95
N ARG A 123 -4.87 5.81 -45.00
CA ARG A 123 -3.66 5.01 -44.73
C ARG A 123 -2.59 5.25 -45.80
N TYR A 124 -3.01 5.45 -47.05
CA TYR A 124 -2.15 5.67 -48.20
C TYR A 124 -2.69 6.83 -49.06
N PRO A 125 -2.40 8.10 -48.71
CA PRO A 125 -2.82 9.24 -49.51
C PRO A 125 -2.19 9.22 -50.91
N GLU A 126 -1.01 8.65 -51.06
CA GLU A 126 -0.34 8.45 -52.35
C GLU A 126 -1.08 7.51 -53.32
N GLN A 127 -2.13 6.79 -52.90
CA GLN A 127 -2.94 6.01 -53.85
C GLN A 127 -3.71 6.88 -54.84
N PHE A 128 -4.00 8.13 -54.50
CA PHE A 128 -4.64 9.08 -55.42
C PHE A 128 -3.72 9.47 -56.59
N GLU A 129 -2.40 9.39 -56.38
CA GLU A 129 -1.38 9.72 -57.38
C GLU A 129 -0.89 8.48 -58.13
N LYS A 130 -1.27 7.27 -57.70
CA LYS A 130 -0.90 6.03 -58.38
C LYS A 130 -1.74 5.84 -59.64
N ALA A 131 -1.18 6.25 -60.78
CA ALA A 131 -1.64 5.79 -62.08
C ALA A 131 -1.32 4.30 -62.29
N SER A 132 -2.00 3.67 -63.25
CA SER A 132 -1.66 2.33 -63.72
C SER A 132 -0.19 2.31 -64.19
N SER A 133 0.59 1.29 -63.82
CA SER A 133 2.00 1.16 -64.22
C SER A 133 2.19 1.10 -65.74
N HIS A 134 1.11 0.82 -66.48
CA HIS A 134 1.09 0.75 -67.94
C HIS A 134 0.54 2.03 -68.59
N CYS A 135 0.38 3.13 -67.82
CA CYS A 135 -0.21 4.39 -68.28
C CYS A 135 -1.58 4.23 -68.96
N ILE A 136 -2.36 3.24 -68.53
CA ILE A 136 -3.72 3.02 -69.04
C ILE A 136 -4.61 4.04 -68.36
N GLU A 137 -5.23 4.91 -69.17
CA GLU A 137 -6.20 5.88 -68.67
C GLU A 137 -7.43 5.12 -68.13
N PRO A 138 -7.96 5.53 -66.96
CA PRO A 138 -9.14 4.88 -66.40
C PRO A 138 -10.31 4.95 -67.38
N GLY A 139 -10.89 3.78 -67.70
CA GLY A 139 -12.01 3.66 -68.63
C GLY A 139 -11.63 3.36 -70.09
N THR A 140 -10.33 3.23 -70.42
CA THR A 140 -9.89 2.83 -71.76
C THR A 140 -10.01 1.32 -72.01
N GLU A 141 -9.87 0.51 -70.96
CA GLU A 141 -9.95 -0.95 -71.06
C GLU A 141 -11.39 -1.41 -70.85
N ILE A 142 -11.93 -2.13 -71.83
CA ILE A 142 -13.23 -2.79 -71.74
C ILE A 142 -12.99 -4.17 -71.14
N ASP A 143 -13.74 -4.53 -70.10
CA ASP A 143 -13.68 -5.88 -69.55
C ASP A 143 -14.26 -6.88 -70.55
N LEU A 144 -13.39 -7.64 -71.20
CA LEU A 144 -13.73 -8.68 -72.17
C LEU A 144 -13.65 -10.09 -71.57
N SER A 145 -13.58 -10.22 -70.24
CA SER A 145 -13.43 -11.52 -69.56
C SER A 145 -14.58 -12.50 -69.83
N ASP A 146 -15.76 -12.00 -70.23
CA ASP A 146 -16.95 -12.81 -70.59
C ASP A 146 -17.19 -12.90 -72.11
N LEU A 147 -16.20 -12.57 -72.95
CA LEU A 147 -16.38 -12.60 -74.40
C LEU A 147 -16.30 -14.03 -74.95
N VAL A 148 -17.44 -14.61 -75.34
CA VAL A 148 -17.50 -15.89 -76.07
C VAL A 148 -17.44 -15.62 -77.57
N VAL A 149 -16.30 -15.92 -78.20
CA VAL A 149 -16.12 -15.79 -79.66
C VAL A 149 -16.75 -17.00 -80.37
N ARG A 150 -17.63 -16.73 -81.34
CA ARG A 150 -18.24 -17.76 -82.18
C ARG A 150 -17.25 -18.21 -83.27
N GLN A 151 -16.96 -19.51 -83.33
CA GLN A 151 -16.22 -20.11 -84.44
C GLN A 151 -17.21 -20.57 -85.52
N ASP A 152 -16.87 -20.30 -86.79
CA ASP A 152 -17.62 -20.76 -87.97
C ASP A 152 -17.42 -22.26 -88.24
#